data_AF-A0A7Z1SBY7-F1
#
_entry.id   AF-A0A7Z1SBY7-F1
#
_cell.length_a   1.000
_cell.length_b   1.000
_cell.length_c   1.000
_cell.angle_alpha   90.00
_cell.angle_beta   90.00
_cell.angle_gamma   90.00
#
_symmetry.space_group_name_H-M   'P 1'
#
loop_
_entity.id
_entity.type
_entity.pdbx_description
1 polymer ?
#
loop_
_entity_poly.entity_id
_entity_poly.type
_entity_poly.pdbx_seq_one_letter_code
_entity_poly.pdbx_strand_id
1 'polypeptide(L)'
;KIMGILNVTPDSFSDGGQYHSVDQAVKRAKEMIDEGVDIIDVGGVSTRPGHKEVSHKEVSLKEEMNRVLPVVESIVKYDVQISVDTFRSEVAEACLKLGVSMINDQWAGLFDSNMFNVVSQYGAEIVLVHNGDGHRDKPVVEEMLVSLLAQANKAELAGIPHNKIWLDPGIGFAKTREEENEVMARLDELVATEYPVLLATSRKRYIKEMMNQDSSPSD
;
A
#
# COMPACT_ATOMS: atom_id res chain seq x y z
N LYS A 1 8.71 -8.65 8.50
CA LYS A 1 8.71 -7.21 8.77
C LYS A 1 7.31 -6.78 9.17
N ILE A 2 7.16 -5.79 10.04
CA ILE A 2 5.90 -5.14 10.40
C ILE A 2 5.90 -3.74 9.77
N MET A 3 4.86 -3.47 8.98
CA MET A 3 4.64 -2.16 8.35
C MET A 3 3.55 -1.40 9.11
N GLY A 4 3.89 -0.23 9.64
CA GLY A 4 2.97 0.71 10.28
C GLY A 4 2.37 1.69 9.28
N ILE A 5 1.05 1.82 9.25
CA ILE A 5 0.34 2.70 8.30
C ILE A 5 0.19 4.10 8.88
N LEU A 6 0.74 5.10 8.21
CA LEU A 6 0.66 6.52 8.55
C LEU A 6 -0.13 7.28 7.47
N ASN A 7 -1.45 7.39 7.67
CA ASN A 7 -2.33 8.16 6.79
C ASN A 7 -2.23 9.67 7.10
N VAL A 8 -2.03 10.49 6.07
CA VAL A 8 -1.89 11.96 6.21
C VAL A 8 -3.06 12.71 5.52
N THR A 9 -4.29 12.28 5.81
CA THR A 9 -5.53 12.75 5.15
C THR A 9 -6.33 13.82 5.96
N PRO A 10 -7.15 14.68 5.29
CA PRO A 10 -7.77 15.88 5.87
C PRO A 10 -8.71 15.73 7.06
N ASP A 11 -9.16 14.53 7.42
CA ASP A 11 -9.93 14.33 8.67
C ASP A 11 -9.14 14.74 9.93
N SER A 12 -7.87 15.15 9.76
CA SER A 12 -6.97 15.73 10.76
C SER A 12 -6.56 17.20 10.49
N PHE A 13 -7.22 17.91 9.56
CA PHE A 13 -6.75 19.19 8.98
C PHE A 13 -7.77 20.36 8.97
N SER A 14 -8.67 20.49 9.96
CA SER A 14 -9.49 21.72 10.09
C SER A 14 -8.80 22.77 10.98
N ASP A 15 -8.64 23.98 10.43
CA ASP A 15 -8.30 25.26 11.09
C ASP A 15 -6.85 25.46 11.57
N GLY A 16 -5.97 25.92 10.66
CA GLY A 16 -4.57 26.28 10.94
C GLY A 16 -3.55 25.13 10.79
N GLY A 17 -4.01 23.99 10.26
CA GLY A 17 -3.51 22.66 10.60
C GLY A 17 -2.38 22.03 9.78
N GLN A 18 -1.71 22.68 8.84
CA GLN A 18 -0.61 22.01 8.10
C GLN A 18 0.60 21.68 8.99
N TYR A 19 1.06 22.62 9.82
CA TYR A 19 2.15 22.31 10.77
C TYR A 19 1.68 21.35 11.87
N HIS A 20 0.47 21.54 12.40
CA HIS A 20 -0.09 20.65 13.42
C HIS A 20 -0.30 19.22 12.93
N SER A 21 -0.70 19.02 11.67
CA SER A 21 -0.87 17.69 11.08
C SER A 21 0.47 17.02 10.81
N VAL A 22 1.48 17.76 10.36
CA VAL A 22 2.85 17.23 10.23
C VAL A 22 3.40 16.83 11.59
N ASP A 23 3.25 17.67 12.62
CA ASP A 23 3.68 17.36 13.98
C ASP A 23 2.98 16.11 14.54
N GLN A 24 1.67 15.97 14.29
CA GLN A 24 0.91 14.77 14.67
C GLN A 24 1.38 13.53 13.92
N ALA A 25 1.64 13.63 12.62
CA ALA A 25 2.15 12.52 11.82
C ALA A 25 3.54 12.10 12.29
N VAL A 26 4.43 13.05 12.56
CA VAL A 26 5.78 12.80 13.11
C VAL A 26 5.69 12.17 14.51
N LYS A 27 4.79 12.66 15.36
CA LYS A 27 4.57 12.07 16.68
C LYS A 27 4.11 10.61 16.54
N ARG A 28 3.14 10.33 15.66
CA ARG A 28 2.66 8.97 15.44
C ARG A 28 3.74 8.07 14.83
N ALA A 29 4.56 8.59 13.92
CA ALA A 29 5.71 7.86 13.38
C ALA A 29 6.69 7.44 14.48
N LYS A 30 7.01 8.34 15.42
CA LYS A 30 7.85 8.00 16.59
C LYS A 30 7.22 6.93 17.47
N GLU A 31 5.93 7.05 17.77
CA GLU A 31 5.21 6.03 18.53
C GLU A 31 5.30 4.66 17.84
N MET A 32 5.13 4.59 16.51
CA MET A 32 5.28 3.34 15.76
C MET A 32 6.71 2.78 15.83
N ILE A 33 7.73 3.63 15.76
CA ILE A 33 9.14 3.24 15.92
C ILE A 33 9.36 2.65 17.32
N ASP A 34 8.84 3.31 18.36
CA ASP A 34 8.90 2.83 19.74
C ASP A 34 8.10 1.51 19.94
N GLU A 35 7.02 1.32 19.17
CA GLU A 35 6.25 0.07 19.07
C GLU A 35 7.00 -1.05 18.30
N GLY A 36 8.10 -0.72 17.62
CA GLY A 36 8.97 -1.68 16.93
C GLY A 36 8.58 -2.00 15.49
N VAL A 37 7.99 -1.06 14.74
CA VAL A 37 7.76 -1.27 13.29
C VAL A 37 9.07 -1.28 12.51
N ASP A 38 9.14 -2.13 11.48
CA ASP A 38 10.28 -2.17 10.57
C ASP A 38 10.16 -1.14 9.44
N ILE A 39 8.90 -0.85 9.02
CA ILE A 39 8.57 0.04 7.91
C ILE A 39 7.46 0.99 8.35
N ILE A 40 7.54 2.26 7.98
CA ILE A 40 6.42 3.21 8.02
C ILE A 40 5.94 3.47 6.60
N ASP A 41 4.65 3.24 6.34
CA ASP A 41 4.01 3.48 5.06
C ASP A 41 3.18 4.77 5.10
N VAL A 42 3.62 5.78 4.35
CA VAL A 42 3.03 7.12 4.36
C VAL A 42 2.09 7.28 3.16
N GLY A 43 0.79 7.50 3.43
CA GLY A 43 -0.24 7.61 2.39
C GLY A 43 -0.97 8.95 2.43
N GLY A 44 -0.96 9.68 1.31
CA GLY A 44 -1.63 10.98 1.15
C GLY A 44 -3.06 10.91 0.59
N VAL A 45 -3.44 9.76 0.04
CA VAL A 45 -4.75 9.49 -0.57
C VAL A 45 -5.44 8.38 0.25
N SER A 46 -6.66 8.63 0.72
CA SER A 46 -7.40 7.60 1.45
C SER A 46 -7.92 6.56 0.48
N THR A 47 -7.57 5.30 0.70
CA THR A 47 -8.06 4.16 -0.09
C THR A 47 -8.97 3.24 0.72
N ARG A 48 -9.55 3.77 1.83
CA ARG A 48 -10.38 3.01 2.76
C ARG A 48 -11.63 2.41 2.08
N PRO A 49 -11.82 1.09 2.14
CA PRO A 49 -13.01 0.42 1.61
C PRO A 49 -14.30 0.84 2.34
N GLY A 50 -15.24 1.46 1.62
CA GLY A 50 -16.58 1.81 2.11
C GLY A 50 -16.78 3.25 2.61
N HIS A 51 -15.83 4.15 2.38
CA HIS A 51 -16.15 5.60 2.33
C HIS A 51 -16.39 5.99 0.87
N LYS A 52 -17.11 7.10 0.61
CA LYS A 52 -17.14 7.68 -0.75
C LYS A 52 -15.69 7.72 -1.21
N GLU A 53 -15.35 6.95 -2.23
CA GLU A 53 -13.98 6.81 -2.69
C GLU A 53 -13.44 8.21 -2.90
N VAL A 54 -12.51 8.63 -2.03
CA VAL A 54 -11.67 9.79 -2.32
C VAL A 54 -10.69 9.31 -3.38
N SER A 55 -11.23 9.13 -4.58
CA SER A 55 -10.52 8.58 -5.73
C SER A 55 -9.41 9.56 -6.14
N HIS A 56 -8.53 9.13 -7.02
CA HIS A 56 -7.59 9.99 -7.74
C HIS A 56 -8.25 11.24 -8.38
N LYS A 57 -9.58 11.26 -8.52
CA LYS A 57 -10.36 12.41 -9.00
C LYS A 57 -10.57 13.51 -7.95
N GLU A 58 -10.46 13.17 -6.66
CA GLU A 58 -10.72 14.10 -5.56
C GLU A 58 -9.44 14.74 -4.99
N VAL A 59 -8.30 14.03 -5.05
CA VAL A 59 -7.00 14.55 -4.58
C VAL A 59 -6.08 14.79 -5.77
N SER A 60 -5.80 16.05 -6.07
CA SER A 60 -4.86 16.42 -7.15
C SER A 60 -3.43 15.97 -6.82
N LEU A 61 -2.58 15.82 -7.85
CA LEU A 61 -1.14 15.53 -7.67
C LEU A 61 -0.49 16.52 -6.68
N LYS A 62 -0.73 17.82 -6.87
CA LYS A 62 -0.20 18.87 -6.00
C LYS A 62 -0.66 18.72 -4.56
N GLU A 63 -1.91 18.30 -4.35
CA GLU A 63 -2.45 18.12 -3.02
C GLU A 63 -1.85 16.89 -2.31
N GLU A 64 -1.68 15.78 -3.01
CA GLU A 64 -0.98 14.61 -2.47
C GLU A 64 0.46 14.95 -2.09
N MET A 65 1.20 15.64 -2.97
CA MET A 65 2.57 16.10 -2.67
C MET A 65 2.62 17.01 -1.43
N ASN A 66 1.68 17.95 -1.30
CA ASN A 66 1.60 18.84 -0.15
C ASN A 66 1.29 18.10 1.17
N ARG A 67 0.64 16.94 1.11
CA ARG A 67 0.36 16.10 2.28
C ARG A 67 1.56 15.21 2.63
N VAL A 68 2.18 14.58 1.64
CA VAL A 68 3.19 13.54 1.84
C VAL A 68 4.58 14.13 2.10
N LEU A 69 5.03 15.07 1.27
CA LEU A 69 6.43 15.52 1.30
C LEU A 69 6.87 16.11 2.65
N PRO A 70 6.10 17.00 3.31
CA PRO A 70 6.53 17.56 4.59
C PRO A 70 6.66 16.51 5.70
N VAL A 71 5.81 15.48 5.66
CA VAL A 71 5.85 14.37 6.62
C VAL A 71 7.08 13.50 6.35
N VAL A 72 7.30 13.09 5.10
CA VAL A 72 8.46 12.30 4.67
C VAL A 72 9.77 13.00 5.03
N GLU A 73 9.92 14.29 4.68
CA GLU A 73 11.11 15.10 5.01
C GLU A 73 11.38 15.12 6.53
N SER A 74 10.32 15.14 7.34
CA SER A 74 10.43 15.18 8.79
C SER A 74 10.81 13.84 9.43
N ILE A 75 10.52 12.71 8.78
CA ILE A 75 10.71 11.37 9.34
C ILE A 75 11.87 10.56 8.71
N VAL A 76 12.37 10.95 7.54
CA VAL A 76 13.47 10.24 6.85
C VAL A 76 14.80 10.20 7.60
N LYS A 77 14.96 11.07 8.59
CA LYS A 77 16.11 11.10 9.50
C LYS A 77 16.10 10.02 10.59
N TYR A 78 14.97 9.34 10.80
CA TYR A 78 14.89 8.27 11.80
C TYR A 78 15.38 6.95 11.20
N ASP A 79 15.86 6.06 12.06
CA ASP A 79 16.36 4.74 11.68
C ASP A 79 15.20 3.75 11.46
N VAL A 80 14.41 3.99 10.42
CA VAL A 80 13.28 3.15 10.00
C VAL A 80 13.14 3.19 8.49
N GLN A 81 12.78 2.06 7.87
CA GLN A 81 12.49 2.05 6.44
C GLN A 81 11.21 2.83 6.16
N ILE A 82 11.22 3.70 5.15
CA ILE A 82 10.02 4.45 4.73
C ILE A 82 9.53 3.88 3.41
N SER A 83 8.25 3.56 3.41
CA SER A 83 7.43 3.31 2.23
C SER A 83 6.52 4.52 1.97
N VAL A 84 6.27 4.82 0.71
CA VAL A 84 5.24 5.80 0.32
C VAL A 84 4.16 5.09 -0.48
N ASP A 85 2.94 5.17 0.01
CA ASP A 85 1.73 4.66 -0.62
C ASP A 85 1.24 5.65 -1.68
N THR A 86 1.62 5.39 -2.92
CA THR A 86 1.26 6.21 -4.07
C THR A 86 1.30 5.42 -5.37
N PHE A 87 0.39 5.77 -6.27
CA PHE A 87 0.30 5.22 -7.63
C PHE A 87 0.77 6.24 -8.69
N ARG A 88 1.36 7.37 -8.27
CA ARG A 88 1.84 8.46 -9.14
C ARG A 88 3.35 8.54 -9.12
N SER A 89 4.00 8.40 -10.27
CA SER A 89 5.46 8.38 -10.35
C SER A 89 6.09 9.71 -9.93
N GLU A 90 5.39 10.85 -10.09
CA GLU A 90 5.90 12.15 -9.64
C GLU A 90 5.96 12.28 -8.12
N VAL A 91 4.99 11.68 -7.40
CA VAL A 91 5.00 11.64 -5.92
C VAL A 91 6.10 10.70 -5.45
N ALA A 92 6.18 9.51 -6.07
CA ALA A 92 7.23 8.54 -5.80
C ALA A 92 8.62 9.17 -6.00
N GLU A 93 8.88 9.80 -7.15
CA GLU A 93 10.17 10.41 -7.46
C GLU A 93 10.55 11.51 -6.45
N ALA A 94 9.61 12.37 -6.09
CA ALA A 94 9.84 13.43 -5.11
C ALA A 94 10.19 12.87 -3.72
N CYS A 95 9.55 11.77 -3.30
CA CYS A 95 9.84 11.11 -2.03
C CYS A 95 11.17 10.35 -2.06
N LEU A 96 11.48 9.66 -3.16
CA LEU A 96 12.75 8.96 -3.36
C LEU A 96 13.94 9.93 -3.30
N LYS A 97 13.80 11.15 -3.85
CA LYS A 97 14.81 12.22 -3.72
C LYS A 97 15.08 12.64 -2.26
N LEU A 98 14.11 12.44 -1.36
CA LEU A 98 14.26 12.74 0.07
C LEU A 98 14.90 11.60 0.87
N GLY A 99 15.06 10.41 0.28
CA GLY A 99 15.64 9.24 0.94
C GLY A 99 14.66 8.12 1.28
N VAL A 100 13.42 8.18 0.78
CA VAL A 100 12.50 7.03 0.81
C VAL A 100 13.12 5.87 0.03
N SER A 101 12.90 4.64 0.50
CA SER A 101 13.53 3.44 -0.08
C SER A 101 12.53 2.38 -0.55
N MET A 102 11.23 2.61 -0.38
CA MET A 102 10.16 1.72 -0.85
C MET A 102 8.98 2.52 -1.39
N ILE A 103 8.37 2.06 -2.47
CA ILE A 103 7.09 2.57 -2.99
C ILE A 103 6.04 1.48 -2.88
N ASN A 104 4.89 1.79 -2.30
CA ASN A 104 3.74 0.90 -2.23
C ASN A 104 2.72 1.34 -3.30
N ASP A 105 2.66 0.62 -4.41
CA ASP A 105 1.81 0.98 -5.55
C ASP A 105 0.55 0.10 -5.59
N GLN A 106 -0.55 0.71 -5.16
CA GLN A 106 -1.88 0.10 -5.14
C GLN A 106 -2.41 -0.32 -6.52
N TRP A 107 -1.80 0.14 -7.60
CA TRP A 107 -2.16 -0.18 -8.98
C TRP A 107 -1.08 -0.98 -9.71
N ALA A 108 -0.02 -1.40 -9.02
CA ALA A 108 1.05 -2.22 -9.58
C ALA A 108 1.58 -1.70 -10.94
N GLY A 109 1.80 -0.40 -11.06
CA GLY A 109 2.28 0.28 -12.28
C GLY A 109 1.24 0.42 -13.40
N LEU A 110 -0.01 0.01 -13.19
CA LEU A 110 -1.08 0.14 -14.19
C LEU A 110 -1.59 1.58 -14.34
N PHE A 111 -1.58 2.36 -13.25
CA PHE A 111 -2.06 3.74 -13.28
C PHE A 111 -1.05 4.67 -13.98
N ASP A 112 0.23 4.52 -13.66
CA ASP A 112 1.32 5.33 -14.20
C ASP A 112 2.43 4.45 -14.78
N SER A 113 2.54 4.45 -16.11
CA SER A 113 3.52 3.66 -16.85
C SER A 113 4.98 4.02 -16.54
N ASN A 114 5.25 5.16 -15.92
CA ASN A 114 6.59 5.61 -15.58
C ASN A 114 7.04 5.15 -14.18
N MET A 115 6.15 4.55 -13.38
CA MET A 115 6.44 4.12 -12.00
C MET A 115 7.69 3.24 -11.90
N PHE A 116 7.80 2.20 -12.72
CA PHE A 116 8.93 1.26 -12.63
C PHE A 116 10.27 1.89 -13.01
N ASN A 117 10.26 2.79 -14.01
CA ASN A 117 11.47 3.52 -14.39
C ASN A 117 11.97 4.40 -13.24
N VAL A 118 11.05 5.11 -12.58
CA VAL A 118 11.36 5.92 -11.41
C VAL A 118 11.92 5.06 -10.29
N VAL A 119 11.22 4.00 -9.85
CA VAL A 119 11.73 3.15 -8.76
C VAL A 119 13.10 2.56 -9.09
N SER A 120 13.29 2.07 -10.31
CA SER A 120 14.56 1.51 -10.79
C SER A 120 15.70 2.54 -10.73
N GLN A 121 15.47 3.77 -11.17
CA GLN A 121 16.47 4.84 -11.18
C GLN A 121 17.04 5.14 -9.78
N TYR A 122 16.22 5.03 -8.74
CA TYR A 122 16.65 5.26 -7.35
C TYR A 122 17.06 3.97 -6.63
N GLY A 123 16.97 2.81 -7.30
CA GLY A 123 17.27 1.51 -6.70
C GLY A 123 16.38 1.16 -5.51
N ALA A 124 15.14 1.67 -5.49
CA ALA A 124 14.19 1.44 -4.40
C ALA A 124 13.48 0.08 -4.51
N GLU A 125 12.82 -0.32 -3.43
CA GLU A 125 11.87 -1.43 -3.41
C GLU A 125 10.50 -0.98 -3.94
N ILE A 126 9.71 -1.90 -4.48
CA ILE A 126 8.32 -1.66 -4.89
C ILE A 126 7.40 -2.76 -4.39
N VAL A 127 6.25 -2.39 -3.85
CA VAL A 127 5.13 -3.30 -3.57
C VAL A 127 4.11 -3.16 -4.70
N LEU A 128 3.77 -4.29 -5.33
CA LEU A 128 2.78 -4.40 -6.37
C LEU A 128 1.50 -4.98 -5.76
N VAL A 129 0.48 -4.15 -5.59
CA VAL A 129 -0.79 -4.58 -4.99
C VAL A 129 -1.78 -4.99 -6.07
N HIS A 130 -2.43 -6.13 -5.89
CA HIS A 130 -3.49 -6.56 -6.79
C HIS A 130 -4.80 -5.78 -6.57
N ASN A 131 -5.18 -4.99 -7.58
CA ASN A 131 -6.35 -4.14 -7.56
C ASN A 131 -7.01 -4.07 -8.95
N GLY A 132 -8.22 -3.53 -9.03
CA GLY A 132 -9.01 -3.49 -10.27
C GLY A 132 -10.44 -3.00 -10.03
N ASP A 133 -11.32 -3.27 -10.99
CA ASP A 133 -12.74 -2.91 -10.92
C ASP A 133 -13.64 -4.03 -10.38
N GLY A 134 -13.05 -5.18 -10.05
CA GLY A 134 -13.75 -6.37 -9.54
C GLY A 134 -14.38 -7.26 -10.61
N HIS A 135 -14.31 -6.89 -11.89
CA HIS A 135 -14.75 -7.76 -12.98
C HIS A 135 -13.61 -8.72 -13.37
N ARG A 136 -13.91 -10.02 -13.43
CA ARG A 136 -12.93 -11.04 -13.81
C ARG A 136 -13.55 -12.16 -14.65
N ASP A 137 -12.78 -12.64 -15.62
CA ASP A 137 -13.13 -13.77 -16.50
C ASP A 137 -12.49 -15.10 -16.05
N LYS A 138 -11.74 -15.07 -14.94
CA LYS A 138 -11.00 -16.20 -14.36
C LYS A 138 -11.26 -16.25 -12.86
N PRO A 139 -11.01 -17.38 -12.18
CA PRO A 139 -11.08 -17.40 -10.73
C PRO A 139 -10.01 -16.46 -10.13
N VAL A 140 -10.30 -15.93 -8.93
CA VAL A 140 -9.61 -14.76 -8.38
C VAL A 140 -8.12 -14.99 -8.15
N VAL A 141 -7.72 -16.18 -7.72
CA VAL A 141 -6.32 -16.48 -7.43
C VAL A 141 -5.50 -16.53 -8.72
N GLU A 142 -6.02 -17.19 -9.77
CA GLU A 142 -5.35 -17.30 -11.05
C GLU A 142 -5.25 -15.95 -11.76
N GLU A 143 -6.31 -15.15 -11.69
CA GLU A 143 -6.31 -13.79 -12.23
C GLU A 143 -5.27 -12.91 -11.52
N MET A 144 -5.27 -12.95 -10.17
CA MET A 144 -4.33 -12.22 -9.34
C MET A 144 -2.87 -12.59 -9.64
N LEU A 145 -2.54 -13.89 -9.69
CA LEU A 145 -1.20 -14.37 -10.00
C LEU A 145 -0.76 -13.92 -11.40
N VAL A 146 -1.63 -14.07 -12.41
CA VAL A 146 -1.31 -13.65 -13.78
C VAL A 146 -1.06 -12.14 -13.85
N SER A 147 -1.90 -11.34 -13.20
CA SER A 147 -1.79 -9.89 -13.19
C SER A 147 -0.50 -9.43 -12.49
N LEU A 148 -0.25 -9.91 -11.27
CA LEU A 148 0.92 -9.53 -10.48
C LEU A 148 2.22 -9.98 -11.13
N LEU A 149 2.32 -11.23 -11.61
CA LEU A 149 3.53 -11.73 -12.25
C LEU A 149 3.84 -11.01 -13.57
N ALA A 150 2.80 -10.60 -14.32
CA ALA A 150 3.00 -9.78 -15.50
C ALA A 150 3.60 -8.41 -15.17
N GLN A 151 3.21 -7.78 -14.05
CA GLN A 151 3.78 -6.51 -13.60
C GLN A 151 5.17 -6.68 -12.98
N ALA A 152 5.39 -7.74 -12.20
CA ALA A 152 6.70 -8.06 -11.65
C ALA A 152 7.74 -8.25 -12.76
N ASN A 153 7.39 -8.99 -13.82
CA ASN A 153 8.26 -9.13 -14.99
C ASN A 153 8.55 -7.78 -15.68
N LYS A 154 7.59 -6.85 -15.75
CA LYS A 154 7.85 -5.49 -16.28
C LYS A 154 8.76 -4.67 -15.36
N ALA A 155 8.59 -4.79 -14.04
CA ALA A 155 9.46 -4.15 -13.06
C ALA A 155 10.91 -4.68 -13.17
N GLU A 156 11.09 -5.99 -13.36
CA GLU A 156 12.41 -6.60 -13.62
C GLU A 156 13.03 -6.10 -14.92
N LEU A 157 12.24 -6.04 -16.01
CA LEU A 157 12.71 -5.49 -17.29
C LEU A 157 13.08 -4.00 -17.21
N ALA A 158 12.45 -3.25 -16.31
CA ALA A 158 12.83 -1.86 -16.01
C ALA A 158 14.10 -1.76 -15.14
N GLY A 159 14.63 -2.88 -14.65
CA GLY A 159 15.89 -2.95 -13.89
C GLY A 159 15.73 -3.06 -12.38
N ILE A 160 14.50 -3.25 -11.86
CA ILE A 160 14.27 -3.48 -10.43
C ILE A 160 14.65 -4.94 -10.11
N PRO A 161 15.60 -5.20 -9.21
CA PRO A 161 15.98 -6.58 -8.86
C PRO A 161 14.80 -7.37 -8.27
N HIS A 162 14.74 -8.67 -8.58
CA HIS A 162 13.70 -9.60 -8.11
C HIS A 162 13.43 -9.48 -6.59
N ASN A 163 14.48 -9.45 -5.78
CA ASN A 163 14.40 -9.36 -4.32
C ASN A 163 13.96 -7.98 -3.78
N LYS A 164 13.70 -7.01 -4.66
CA LYS A 164 13.17 -5.67 -4.35
C LYS A 164 11.73 -5.48 -4.83
N ILE A 165 11.14 -6.50 -5.45
CA ILE A 165 9.75 -6.49 -5.91
C ILE A 165 8.93 -7.32 -4.93
N TRP A 166 7.98 -6.68 -4.26
CA TRP A 166 7.06 -7.32 -3.32
C TRP A 166 5.70 -7.49 -3.98
N LEU A 167 5.03 -8.59 -3.69
CA LEU A 167 3.66 -8.85 -4.15
C LEU A 167 2.69 -8.74 -2.98
N ASP A 168 1.60 -8.00 -3.18
CA ASP A 168 0.48 -7.93 -2.23
C ASP A 168 -0.80 -8.44 -2.91
N PRO A 169 -1.50 -9.44 -2.32
CA PRO A 169 -2.73 -9.99 -2.87
C PRO A 169 -3.91 -8.99 -2.91
N GLY A 170 -3.80 -7.82 -2.27
CA GLY A 170 -4.80 -6.77 -2.27
C GLY A 170 -6.10 -7.17 -1.57
N ILE A 171 -6.01 -7.72 -0.36
CA ILE A 171 -7.20 -7.98 0.46
C ILE A 171 -7.89 -6.66 0.77
N GLY A 172 -9.21 -6.58 0.59
CA GLY A 172 -9.99 -5.33 0.66
C GLY A 172 -10.09 -4.55 -0.65
N PHE A 173 -9.45 -5.03 -1.74
CA PHE A 173 -9.47 -4.39 -3.06
C PHE A 173 -10.02 -5.32 -4.13
N ALA A 174 -10.97 -4.81 -4.92
CA ALA A 174 -11.50 -5.44 -6.14
C ALA A 174 -11.88 -6.92 -5.99
N LYS A 175 -12.30 -7.33 -4.78
CA LYS A 175 -12.65 -8.71 -4.43
C LYS A 175 -13.92 -8.76 -3.62
N THR A 176 -14.73 -9.78 -3.84
CA THR A 176 -15.81 -10.13 -2.91
C THR A 176 -15.23 -10.77 -1.65
N ARG A 177 -16.07 -10.99 -0.63
CA ARG A 177 -15.63 -11.64 0.60
C ARG A 177 -15.25 -13.10 0.39
N GLU A 178 -15.99 -13.81 -0.45
CA GLU A 178 -15.69 -15.19 -0.83
C GLU A 178 -14.34 -15.25 -1.52
N GLU A 179 -14.07 -14.29 -2.41
CA GLU A 179 -12.79 -14.17 -3.10
C GLU A 179 -11.63 -13.83 -2.15
N GLU A 180 -11.83 -12.94 -1.17
CA GLU A 180 -10.84 -12.68 -0.12
C GLU A 180 -10.50 -13.96 0.66
N ASN A 181 -11.51 -14.76 1.02
CA ASN A 181 -11.31 -16.01 1.73
C ASN A 181 -10.56 -17.04 0.87
N GLU A 182 -10.88 -17.13 -0.42
CA GLU A 182 -10.18 -18.01 -1.35
C GLU A 182 -8.70 -17.63 -1.47
N VAL A 183 -8.41 -16.34 -1.66
CA VAL A 183 -7.04 -15.83 -1.74
C VAL A 183 -6.27 -16.09 -0.44
N MET A 184 -6.91 -15.90 0.71
CA MET A 184 -6.29 -16.20 2.01
C MET A 184 -6.02 -17.69 2.20
N ALA A 185 -6.90 -18.57 1.71
CA ALA A 185 -6.74 -20.01 1.79
C ALA A 185 -5.65 -20.56 0.85
N ARG A 186 -5.36 -19.84 -0.25
CA ARG A 186 -4.39 -20.20 -1.29
C ARG A 186 -3.20 -19.24 -1.35
N LEU A 187 -2.90 -18.55 -0.24
CA LEU A 187 -1.82 -17.55 -0.18
C LEU A 187 -0.43 -18.18 -0.41
N ASP A 188 -0.29 -19.47 -0.12
CA ASP A 188 0.91 -20.27 -0.39
C ASP A 188 1.28 -20.30 -1.88
N GLU A 189 0.30 -20.20 -2.79
CA GLU A 189 0.57 -20.09 -4.24
C GLU A 189 1.28 -18.77 -4.60
N LEU A 190 0.94 -17.68 -3.93
CA LEU A 190 1.65 -16.40 -4.11
C LEU A 190 3.06 -16.46 -3.52
N VAL A 191 3.22 -17.07 -2.35
CA VAL A 191 4.54 -17.27 -1.71
C VAL A 191 5.44 -18.17 -2.56
N ALA A 192 4.88 -19.16 -3.25
CA ALA A 192 5.61 -20.06 -4.13
C ALA A 192 6.22 -19.38 -5.37
N THR A 193 5.86 -18.11 -5.64
CA THR A 193 6.47 -17.31 -6.73
C THR A 193 7.87 -16.78 -6.41
N GLU A 194 8.36 -16.99 -5.18
CA GLU A 194 9.68 -16.57 -4.67
C GLU A 194 9.87 -15.05 -4.52
N TYR A 195 8.91 -14.24 -4.94
CA TYR A 195 8.86 -12.82 -4.57
C TYR A 195 8.52 -12.66 -3.07
N PRO A 196 9.11 -11.67 -2.39
CA PRO A 196 8.62 -11.20 -1.09
C PRO A 196 7.11 -10.90 -1.12
N VAL A 197 6.37 -11.36 -0.12
CA VAL A 197 4.93 -11.11 -0.01
C VAL A 197 4.63 -10.13 1.12
N LEU A 198 3.87 -9.09 0.81
CA LEU A 198 3.28 -8.19 1.80
C LEU A 198 1.80 -8.55 1.95
N LEU A 199 1.32 -8.63 3.19
CA LEU A 199 -0.07 -8.95 3.46
C LEU A 199 -0.68 -7.92 4.42
N ALA A 200 -1.54 -7.06 3.90
CA ALA A 200 -2.35 -6.15 4.69
C ALA A 200 -3.74 -6.76 4.93
N THR A 201 -4.03 -7.20 6.16
CA THR A 201 -5.39 -7.61 6.56
C THR A 201 -5.91 -6.68 7.65
N SER A 202 -7.12 -6.14 7.47
CA SER A 202 -7.80 -5.44 8.56
C SER A 202 -8.26 -6.47 9.59
N ARG A 203 -7.41 -6.73 10.60
CA ARG A 203 -7.71 -7.64 11.71
C ARG A 203 -9.09 -7.35 12.33
N LYS A 204 -9.55 -6.10 12.34
CA LYS A 204 -10.84 -5.72 12.96
C LYS A 204 -12.09 -6.09 12.15
N ARG A 205 -12.05 -6.08 10.82
CA ARG A 205 -13.23 -6.47 9.99
C ARG A 205 -13.23 -7.98 9.75
N TYR A 206 -12.07 -8.54 9.40
CA TYR A 206 -11.92 -9.96 9.13
C TYR A 206 -12.23 -10.83 10.36
N ILE A 207 -11.57 -10.57 11.50
CA ILE A 207 -11.76 -11.36 12.73
C ILE A 207 -13.16 -11.16 13.32
N LYS A 208 -13.69 -9.93 13.33
CA LYS A 208 -15.03 -9.65 13.89
C LYS A 208 -16.14 -10.39 13.13
N GLU A 209 -15.97 -10.60 11.83
CA GLU A 209 -16.94 -11.33 11.02
C GLU A 209 -16.77 -12.84 11.12
N MET A 210 -15.53 -13.36 11.18
CA MET A 210 -15.30 -14.78 11.51
C MET A 210 -15.88 -15.15 12.87
N MET A 211 -15.70 -14.28 13.87
CA MET A 211 -16.29 -14.49 15.21
C MET A 211 -17.82 -14.40 15.23
N ASN A 212 -18.45 -13.78 14.22
CA ASN A 212 -19.90 -13.70 14.09
C ASN A 212 -20.51 -14.85 13.27
N GLN A 213 -19.70 -15.70 12.63
CA GLN A 213 -20.19 -16.89 11.93
C GLN A 213 -20.33 -18.13 12.85
N ASP A 214 -19.80 -18.08 14.08
CA ASP A 214 -19.84 -19.19 15.05
C ASP A 214 -20.90 -19.06 16.16
N SER A 215 -21.86 -18.14 16.06
CA SER A 215 -22.95 -18.03 17.04
C SER A 215 -24.31 -18.33 16.45
N SER A 216 -24.54 -19.61 16.14
CA SER A 216 -25.88 -20.19 16.29
C SER A 216 -25.73 -21.42 17.18
N PRO A 217 -26.25 -21.41 18.43
CA PRO A 217 -26.47 -22.65 19.15
C PRO A 217 -27.45 -23.48 18.31
N SER A 218 -27.02 -24.68 17.95
CA SER A 218 -27.92 -25.75 17.55
C SER A 218 -28.78 -26.12 18.75
N ASP A 219 -30.07 -25.81 18.67
CA ASP A 219 -31.14 -26.52 19.38
C ASP A 219 -32.19 -26.97 18.36
#